data_AF-A0AAW9JTG5-F1
#
_entry.id   AF-A0AAW9JTG5-F1
#
_cell.length_a   1.000
_cell.length_b   1.000
_cell.length_c   1.000
_cell.angle_alpha   90.00
_cell.angle_beta   90.00
_cell.angle_gamma   90.00
#
_symmetry.space_group_name_H-M   'P 1'
#
loop_
_entity.id
_entity.type
_entity.pdbx_description
1 polymer ?
#
loop_
_entity_poly.entity_id
_entity_poly.type
_entity_poly.pdbx_seq_one_letter_code
_entity_poly.pdbx_strand_id
1 'polypeptide(L)' 'MKKPVVELEKYIIYNIRFIVESEFIRQIEKNIVCPVDYNHEDVEQLIYKKFNQVKEVVKINKLEECTKLDSKIALVGDRV' A
#
# COMPACT_ATOMS: atom_id res chain seq x y z
N MET A 1 -11.92 -34.59 12.47
CA MET A 1 -12.25 -33.29 11.82
C MET A 1 -10.95 -32.61 11.43
N LYS A 2 -10.67 -32.44 10.11
CA LYS A 2 -9.51 -31.66 9.66
C LYS A 2 -9.77 -30.20 10.02
N LYS A 3 -8.90 -29.59 10.81
CA LYS A 3 -8.95 -28.15 11.12
C LYS A 3 -8.94 -27.38 9.78
N PRO A 4 -9.78 -26.35 9.60
CA PRO A 4 -9.68 -25.50 8.42
C PRO A 4 -8.28 -24.88 8.43
N VAL A 5 -7.54 -25.08 7.35
CA VAL A 5 -6.32 -24.33 7.08
C VAL A 5 -6.80 -22.91 6.83
N VAL A 6 -6.63 -22.04 7.83
CA VAL A 6 -6.82 -20.61 7.63
C VAL A 6 -5.72 -20.19 6.66
N GLU A 7 -6.07 -19.93 5.40
CA GLU A 7 -5.15 -19.26 4.48
C GLU A 7 -4.84 -17.91 5.11
N LEU A 8 -3.63 -17.79 5.67
CA LEU A 8 -3.16 -16.52 6.19
C LEU A 8 -3.04 -15.59 4.98
N GLU A 9 -3.91 -14.58 4.92
CA GLU A 9 -3.80 -13.52 3.91
C GLU A 9 -2.38 -12.95 3.99
N LYS A 10 -1.66 -13.03 2.87
CA LYS A 10 -0.30 -12.51 2.74
C LYS A 10 -0.38 -11.09 2.23
N TYR A 11 0.50 -10.24 2.76
CA TYR A 11 0.57 -8.84 2.45
C TYR A 11 2.00 -8.43 2.13
N ILE A 12 2.16 -7.38 1.35
CA ILE A 12 3.44 -6.71 1.09
C ILE A 12 3.36 -5.30 1.64
N ILE A 13 4.38 -4.90 2.38
CA ILE A 13 4.56 -3.51 2.82
C ILE A 13 5.40 -2.79 1.79
N TYR A 14 4.87 -1.69 1.27
CA TYR A 14 5.59 -0.77 0.38
C TYR A 14 5.87 0.54 1.10
N ASN A 15 7.11 1.03 1.03
CA ASN A 15 7.43 2.42 1.29
C ASN A 15 7.29 3.20 0.00
N ILE A 16 6.45 4.23 0.01
CA ILE A 16 6.10 4.98 -1.19
C ILE A 16 6.33 6.46 -0.95
N ARG A 17 6.90 7.10 -1.96
CA ARG A 17 7.09 8.53 -2.03
C ARG A 17 6.37 9.09 -3.25
N PHE A 18 5.52 10.08 -3.05
CA PHE A 18 4.74 10.71 -4.11
C PHE A 18 4.60 12.22 -3.87
N ILE A 19 4.35 12.95 -4.94
CA ILE A 19 4.17 14.40 -4.94
C ILE A 19 2.69 14.70 -5.09
N VAL A 20 2.15 15.55 -4.23
CA VAL A 20 0.82 16.11 -4.37
C VAL A 20 0.90 17.60 -4.70
N GLU A 21 -0.01 18.06 -5.55
CA GLU A 21 -0.11 19.46 -5.95
C GLU A 21 -1.54 19.96 -5.75
N SER A 22 -1.80 20.52 -4.57
CA SER A 22 -3.03 21.26 -4.28
C SER A 22 -2.78 22.76 -4.51
N GLU A 23 -2.71 23.54 -3.44
CA GLU A 23 -2.30 24.95 -3.45
C GLU A 23 -0.77 25.12 -3.47
N PHE A 24 -0.05 24.08 -3.02
CA PHE A 24 1.41 24.03 -2.98
C PHE A 24 1.89 22.62 -3.34
N ILE A 25 3.07 22.52 -3.94
CA ILE A 25 3.73 21.25 -4.21
C ILE A 25 4.31 20.70 -2.91
N ARG A 26 3.93 19.47 -2.56
CA ARG A 26 4.44 18.77 -1.37
C ARG A 26 4.81 17.33 -1.70
N GLN A 27 5.90 16.87 -1.12
CA GLN A 27 6.30 15.47 -1.18
C GLN A 27 5.84 14.73 0.08
N ILE A 28 5.19 13.58 -0.11
CA ILE A 28 4.69 12.71 0.95
C ILE A 28 5.44 11.39 0.87
N GLU A 29 5.84 10.86 2.03
CA GLU A 29 6.40 9.52 2.15
C GLU A 29 5.59 8.72 3.18
N LYS A 30 5.12 7.53 2.80
CA LYS A 30 4.29 6.66 3.63
C LYS A 30 4.58 5.20 3.37
N ASN A 31 4.40 4.39 4.42
CA ASN A 31 4.29 2.95 4.26
C ASN A 31 2.83 2.59 4.02
N ILE A 32 2.58 1.73 3.04
CA ILE A 32 1.25 1.17 2.77
C ILE A 32 1.33 -0.35 2.78
N VAL A 33 0.21 -0.98 3.10
CA VAL A 33 0.08 -2.44 3.10
C VAL A 33 -0.83 -2.86 1.96
N CYS A 34 -0.30 -3.69 1.08
CA CYS A 34 -1.01 -4.19 -0.10
C CYS A 34 -1.14 -5.72 -0.05
N PRO A 35 -2.12 -6.29 -0.76
CA PRO A 35 -2.14 -7.73 -1.03
C PRO A 35 -0.83 -8.23 -1.67
N VAL A 36 -0.47 -9.49 -1.45
CA VAL A 36 0.79 -10.07 -1.96
C VAL A 36 0.87 -10.15 -3.49
N ASP A 37 -0.28 -10.16 -4.16
CA ASP A 37 -0.42 -10.23 -5.61
C ASP A 37 -0.30 -8.85 -6.27
N TYR A 38 -0.29 -7.76 -5.50
CA TYR A 38 -0.12 -6.42 -6.04
C TYR A 38 1.31 -6.24 -6.59
N ASN A 39 1.39 -5.86 -7.85
CA ASN A 39 2.63 -5.45 -8.49
C ASN A 39 2.83 -3.92 -8.37
N HIS A 40 3.91 -3.40 -8.95
CA HIS A 40 4.24 -1.98 -8.90
C HIS A 40 3.13 -1.09 -9.49
N GLU A 41 2.53 -1.50 -10.60
CA GLU A 41 1.46 -0.74 -11.26
C GLU A 41 0.20 -0.70 -10.38
N ASP A 42 -0.18 -1.83 -9.77
CA ASP A 42 -1.34 -1.89 -8.87
C ASP A 42 -1.17 -0.95 -7.67
N VAL A 43 0.03 -0.94 -7.10
CA VAL A 43 0.42 -0.05 -6.00
C VAL A 43 0.36 1.41 -6.42
N GLU A 44 0.88 1.74 -7.59
CA GLU A 44 0.85 3.09 -8.15
C GLU A 44 -0.59 3.57 -8.38
N GLN A 45 -1.43 2.73 -9.00
CA GLN A 45 -2.86 3.03 -9.19
C GLN A 45 -3.60 3.22 -7.86
N LEU A 46 -3.26 2.43 -6.83
CA LEU A 46 -3.84 2.60 -5.49
C LEU A 46 -3.51 3.98 -4.91
N ILE A 47 -2.30 4.50 -5.14
CA ILE A 47 -1.92 5.84 -4.71
C ILE A 47 -2.75 6.91 -5.41
N TYR A 48 -2.87 6.85 -6.73
CA TYR A 48 -3.71 7.81 -7.48
C TYR A 48 -5.20 7.72 -7.10
N LYS A 49 -5.70 6.55 -6.68
CA LYS A 49 -7.08 6.37 -6.20
C LYS A 49 -7.31 6.88 -4.78
N LYS A 50 -6.37 6.64 -3.87
CA LYS A 50 -6.53 6.97 -2.43
C LYS A 50 -6.13 8.39 -2.09
N PHE A 51 -5.19 8.98 -2.84
CA PHE A 51 -4.70 10.33 -2.61
C PHE A 51 -5.18 11.26 -3.72
N ASN A 52 -5.85 12.33 -3.34
CA ASN A 52 -6.24 13.36 -4.30
C ASN A 52 -5.02 14.17 -4.73
N GLN A 53 -5.05 14.63 -5.98
CA GLN A 53 -4.05 15.56 -6.53
C GLN A 53 -2.61 15.04 -6.52
N VAL A 54 -2.43 13.72 -6.61
CA VAL A 54 -1.11 13.13 -6.86
C VAL A 54 -0.68 13.56 -8.26
N LYS A 55 0.47 14.25 -8.33
CA LYS A 55 1.11 14.66 -9.58
C LYS A 55 2.00 13.57 -10.14
N GLU A 56 2.76 12.92 -9.25
CA GLU A 56 3.78 11.95 -9.63
C GLU A 56 4.06 11.01 -8.45
N VAL A 57 4.24 9.72 -8.75
CA VAL A 57 4.81 8.75 -7.82
C VAL A 57 6.31 8.64 -8.09
N VAL A 58 7.11 9.06 -7.11
CA VAL A 58 8.56 9.19 -7.24
C VAL A 58 9.27 7.87 -6.93
N LYS A 59 8.72 7.09 -6.00
CA LYS A 59 9.35 5.86 -5.53
C LYS A 59 8.34 4.88 -4.97
N ILE A 60 8.45 3.62 -5.35
CA ILE A 60 7.76 2.50 -4.72
C ILE A 60 8.81 1.44 -4.37
N ASN A 61 9.03 1.25 -3.08
CA ASN A 61 9.98 0.28 -2.56
C ASN A 61 9.26 -0.81 -1.78
N LYS A 62 9.38 -2.05 -2.22
CA LYS A 62 8.98 -3.22 -1.44
C LYS A 62 9.89 -3.34 -0.22
N LEU A 63 9.31 -3.32 0.98
CA LEU A 63 10.03 -3.49 2.24
C LEU A 63 10.05 -4.96 2.65
N GLU A 64 8.88 -5.55 2.88
CA GLU A 64 8.75 -6.90 3.40
C GLU A 64 7.41 -7.55 3.02
N GLU A 65 7.37 -8.89 3.08
CA GLU A 65 6.13 -9.67 2.99
C GLU A 65 5.73 -10.16 4.38
N CYS A 66 4.48 -9.92 4.78
CA CYS A 66 3.97 -10.29 6.08
C CYS A 66 2.74 -11.19 5.96
N THR A 67 2.59 -12.12 6.89
CA THR A 67 1.39 -12.98 7.02
C THR A 67 0.51 -12.60 8.21
N LYS A 68 0.94 -11.58 8.96
CA LYS A 68 0.24 -11.00 10.11
C LYS A 68 0.43 -9.48 10.04
N LEU A 69 -0.62 -8.72 9.75
CA LEU A 69 -0.61 -7.30 10.08
C LEU A 69 -0.68 -7.21 11.60
N ASP A 70 0.43 -6.88 12.25
CA ASP A 70 0.33 -6.28 13.57
C ASP A 70 -0.40 -4.94 13.40
N SER A 71 -1.42 -4.69 14.22
CA SER A 71 -2.46 -3.64 14.06
C SER A 71 -1.95 -2.18 14.04
N LYS A 72 -0.65 -1.96 13.91
CA LYS A 72 0.04 -0.66 13.90
C LYS A 72 0.48 -0.19 12.52
N ILE A 73 0.32 -1.00 11.46
CA ILE A 73 0.78 -0.66 10.11
C ILE A 73 -0.39 -0.16 9.26
N ALA A 74 -0.24 1.07 8.75
CA ALA A 74 -1.30 1.93 8.24
C ALA A 74 -1.83 1.55 6.84
N LEU A 75 -3.12 1.90 6.64
CA LEU A 75 -3.90 1.90 5.40
C LEU A 75 -3.98 0.55 4.67
N VAL A 76 -4.91 -0.28 5.14
CA VAL A 76 -5.56 -1.31 4.31
C VAL A 76 -6.41 -0.57 3.28
N GLY A 77 -6.17 -0.81 1.99
CA GLY A 77 -7.05 -0.33 0.94
C GLY A 77 -8.44 -0.93 1.15
N ASP A 78 -9.37 -0.13 1.67
CA ASP A 78 -10.75 -0.56 1.95
C ASP A 78 -11.30 -1.46 0.83
N ARG A 79 -11.72 -2.67 1.23
CA ARG A 79 -12.55 -3.57 0.45
C ARG A 79 -13.76 -2.77 -0.06
N VAL A 80 -13.88 -2.64 -1.38
CA VAL A 80 -15.13 -2.25 -2.05
C VAL A 80 -16.01 -3.49 -2.17
#